data_AF-A0A842RW30-F1
#
_entry.id   AF-A0A842RW30-F1
#
_cell.length_a   1.000
_cell.length_b   1.000
_cell.length_c   1.000
_cell.angle_alpha   90.00
_cell.angle_beta   90.00
_cell.angle_gamma   90.00
#
_symmetry.space_group_name_H-M   'P 1'
#
loop_
_entity.id
_entity.type
_entity.pdbx_description
1 polymer ?
#
loop_
_entity_poly.entity_id
_entity_poly.type
_entity_poly.pdbx_seq_one_letter_code
_entity_poly.pdbx_strand_id
1 'polypeptide(L)'
;MSRPSSPSESNDTGSVGIGSLIVFIAIVLVAGIAASVLIQTSTHLEMQALRTGSETITEVASGVKVGGVCGHNRSGTIDKIGIEITTKAGSPDIDLGETILEISDSSTKNVLSYNRNFTNHTSIDGNLFNNGDFGTSSYFGIIVLHDSDESCSQSNPVINTGDHVIIAIDTLGLFNGLAPRSDVCGLVICEEGSAGIVGFTVPASLFESVIGLQ
;
A
#
# COMPACT_ATOMS: atom_id res chain seq x y z
N MET A 1 -75.66 -41.77 -60.94
CA MET A 1 -75.09 -40.46 -60.55
C MET A 1 -74.45 -40.64 -59.17
N SER A 2 -73.14 -40.88 -59.13
CA SER A 2 -72.38 -41.14 -57.91
C SER A 2 -71.93 -39.81 -57.29
N ARG A 3 -72.25 -39.56 -56.02
CA ARG A 3 -71.71 -38.40 -55.27
C ARG A 3 -70.26 -38.70 -54.87
N PRO A 4 -69.33 -37.74 -54.96
CA PRO A 4 -67.96 -37.95 -54.51
C PRO A 4 -67.94 -37.97 -52.97
N SER A 5 -67.26 -38.97 -52.40
CA SER A 5 -66.95 -39.05 -50.97
C SER A 5 -65.86 -38.04 -50.62
N SER A 6 -66.13 -37.17 -49.63
CA SER A 6 -65.15 -36.26 -49.04
C SER A 6 -64.02 -37.04 -48.34
N PRO A 7 -62.77 -36.54 -48.36
CA PRO A 7 -61.66 -37.20 -47.69
C PRO A 7 -61.84 -37.10 -46.16
N SER A 8 -61.47 -38.16 -45.43
CA SER A 8 -61.44 -38.17 -43.97
C SER A 8 -60.32 -37.27 -43.46
N GLU A 9 -60.65 -36.26 -42.65
CA GLU A 9 -59.65 -35.49 -41.90
C GLU A 9 -58.92 -36.41 -40.90
N SER A 10 -57.63 -36.60 -41.13
CA SER A 10 -56.72 -37.30 -40.23
C SER A 10 -56.43 -36.45 -39.00
N ASN A 11 -56.46 -37.10 -37.83
CA ASN A 11 -56.30 -36.56 -36.48
C ASN A 11 -54.89 -35.98 -36.20
N ASP A 12 -54.46 -34.97 -36.95
CA ASP A 12 -53.12 -34.36 -36.91
C ASP A 12 -53.00 -33.20 -35.89
N THR A 13 -54.08 -32.91 -35.16
CA THR A 13 -54.08 -31.90 -34.10
C THR A 13 -53.38 -32.39 -32.81
N GLY A 14 -53.34 -33.71 -32.58
CA GLY A 14 -52.65 -34.31 -31.43
C GLY A 14 -51.13 -34.37 -31.57
N SER A 15 -50.61 -34.58 -32.79
CA SER A 15 -49.18 -34.58 -33.12
C SER A 15 -48.59 -33.16 -33.01
N VAL A 16 -49.33 -32.13 -33.45
CA VAL A 16 -48.97 -30.71 -33.31
C VAL A 16 -48.85 -30.29 -31.85
N GLY A 17 -49.73 -30.79 -30.97
CA GLY A 17 -49.70 -30.49 -29.53
C GLY A 17 -48.49 -31.09 -28.80
N ILE A 18 -48.01 -32.25 -29.23
CA ILE A 18 -46.79 -32.86 -28.68
C ILE A 18 -45.56 -32.05 -29.12
N GLY A 19 -45.54 -31.58 -30.37
CA GLY A 19 -44.48 -30.70 -30.88
C GLY A 19 -44.38 -29.38 -30.11
N SER A 20 -45.51 -28.75 -29.78
CA SER A 20 -45.51 -27.50 -29.01
C SER A 20 -45.04 -27.67 -27.56
N LEU A 21 -45.37 -28.80 -26.91
CA LEU A 21 -44.87 -29.12 -25.57
C LEU A 21 -43.35 -29.32 -25.55
N ILE A 22 -42.79 -29.97 -26.56
CA ILE A 22 -41.33 -30.17 -26.67
C ILE A 22 -40.62 -28.82 -26.80
N VAL A 23 -41.11 -27.93 -27.67
CA VAL A 23 -40.54 -26.58 -27.84
C VAL A 23 -40.69 -25.75 -26.57
N PHE A 24 -41.82 -25.87 -25.87
CA PHE A 24 -42.06 -25.17 -24.62
C PHE A 24 -41.01 -25.55 -23.55
N ILE A 25 -40.79 -26.86 -23.35
CA ILE A 25 -39.78 -27.35 -22.41
C ILE A 25 -38.38 -26.88 -22.82
N ALA A 26 -38.05 -26.96 -24.11
CA ALA A 26 -36.75 -26.51 -24.61
C ALA A 26 -36.49 -25.02 -24.32
N ILE A 27 -37.47 -24.15 -24.56
CA ILE A 27 -37.36 -22.70 -24.29
C ILE A 27 -37.17 -22.44 -22.80
N VAL A 28 -37.91 -23.14 -21.93
CA VAL A 28 -37.79 -22.98 -20.47
C VAL A 28 -36.39 -23.37 -20.00
N LEU A 29 -35.82 -24.46 -20.53
CA LEU A 29 -34.46 -24.87 -20.17
C LEU A 29 -33.40 -23.88 -20.65
N VAL A 30 -33.51 -23.38 -21.89
CA VAL A 30 -32.59 -22.37 -22.44
C VAL A 30 -32.70 -21.06 -21.65
N ALA A 31 -33.92 -20.63 -21.32
CA ALA A 31 -34.15 -19.45 -20.51
C ALA A 31 -33.53 -19.57 -19.11
N GLY A 32 -33.62 -20.76 -18.48
CA GLY A 32 -32.99 -21.03 -17.19
C GLY A 32 -31.47 -20.91 -17.23
N ILE A 33 -30.82 -21.47 -18.25
CA ILE A 33 -29.35 -21.35 -18.43
C ILE A 33 -28.96 -19.90 -18.69
N ALA A 34 -29.69 -19.20 -19.57
CA ALA A 34 -29.44 -17.80 -19.87
C ALA A 34 -29.59 -16.90 -18.63
N ALA A 35 -30.62 -17.14 -17.81
CA ALA A 35 -30.83 -16.43 -16.54
C ALA A 35 -29.70 -16.70 -15.54
N SER A 36 -29.26 -17.97 -15.41
CA SER A 36 -28.16 -18.34 -14.52
C SER A 36 -26.85 -17.62 -14.89
N VAL A 37 -26.51 -17.60 -16.18
CA VAL A 37 -25.31 -16.89 -16.67
C VAL A 37 -25.42 -15.38 -16.47
N LEU A 38 -26.61 -14.80 -16.67
CA LEU A 38 -26.84 -13.37 -16.43
C LEU A 38 -26.65 -13.01 -14.95
N ILE A 39 -27.17 -13.83 -14.03
CA ILE A 39 -27.00 -13.62 -12.60
C ILE A 39 -25.53 -13.77 -12.21
N GLN A 40 -24.87 -14.84 -12.67
CA GLN A 40 -23.47 -15.10 -12.36
C GLN A 40 -22.56 -13.95 -12.82
N THR A 41 -22.77 -13.45 -14.04
CA THR A 41 -22.00 -12.31 -14.55
C THR A 41 -22.29 -11.04 -13.76
N SER A 42 -23.55 -10.79 -13.40
CA SER A 42 -23.94 -9.64 -12.57
C SER A 42 -23.26 -9.67 -11.20
N THR A 43 -23.31 -10.82 -10.50
CA THR A 43 -22.66 -10.99 -9.20
C THR A 43 -21.13 -10.87 -9.30
N HIS A 44 -20.52 -11.40 -10.36
CA HIS A 44 -19.09 -11.24 -10.57
C HIS A 44 -18.68 -9.78 -10.77
N LEU A 45 -19.42 -9.04 -11.60
CA LEU A 45 -19.19 -7.61 -11.82
C LEU A 45 -19.43 -6.80 -10.54
N GLU A 46 -20.43 -7.17 -9.74
CA GLU A 46 -20.70 -6.54 -8.44
C GLU A 46 -19.54 -6.75 -7.46
N MET A 47 -19.06 -7.99 -7.29
CA MET A 47 -17.91 -8.27 -6.42
C MET A 47 -16.63 -7.55 -6.90
N GLN A 48 -16.41 -7.50 -8.22
CA GLN A 48 -15.29 -6.76 -8.80
C GLN A 48 -15.42 -5.26 -8.52
N ALA A 49 -16.62 -4.69 -8.70
CA ALA A 49 -16.87 -3.27 -8.46
C ALA A 49 -16.69 -2.90 -6.97
N LEU A 50 -17.14 -3.76 -6.06
CA LEU A 50 -16.94 -3.57 -4.62
C LEU A 50 -15.46 -3.63 -4.25
N ARG A 51 -14.72 -4.63 -4.75
CA ARG A 51 -13.29 -4.77 -4.49
C ARG A 51 -12.50 -3.58 -5.02
N THR A 52 -12.67 -3.23 -6.29
CA THR A 52 -11.97 -2.07 -6.89
C THR A 52 -12.38 -0.77 -6.22
N GLY A 53 -13.64 -0.62 -5.80
CA GLY A 53 -14.09 0.52 -5.01
C GLY A 53 -13.36 0.62 -3.67
N SER A 54 -13.25 -0.50 -2.94
CA SER A 54 -12.52 -0.54 -1.67
C SER A 54 -11.03 -0.27 -1.85
N GLU A 55 -10.37 -0.94 -2.80
CA GLU A 55 -8.94 -0.75 -3.12
C GLU A 55 -8.65 0.70 -3.50
N THR A 56 -9.52 1.33 -4.31
CA THR A 56 -9.33 2.74 -4.71
C THR A 56 -9.51 3.69 -3.52
N ILE A 57 -10.46 3.41 -2.62
CA ILE A 57 -10.65 4.22 -1.41
C ILE A 57 -9.40 4.12 -0.53
N THR A 58 -8.88 2.91 -0.34
CA THR A 58 -7.64 2.71 0.41
C THR A 58 -6.48 3.43 -0.26
N GLU A 59 -6.27 3.26 -1.57
CA GLU A 59 -5.16 3.89 -2.31
C GLU A 59 -5.17 5.42 -2.23
N VAL A 60 -6.34 6.07 -2.16
CA VAL A 60 -6.38 7.55 -2.06
C VAL A 60 -6.37 8.07 -0.63
N ALA A 61 -6.83 7.26 0.34
CA ALA A 61 -6.87 7.63 1.76
C ALA A 61 -5.56 7.30 2.48
N SER A 62 -4.87 6.24 2.03
CA SER A 62 -3.61 5.77 2.58
C SER A 62 -2.47 6.70 2.26
N GLY A 63 -1.54 6.78 3.21
CA GLY A 63 -0.23 7.35 2.96
C GLY A 63 0.44 7.84 4.22
N VAL A 64 1.73 8.09 4.07
CA VAL A 64 2.57 8.63 5.14
C VAL A 64 2.80 10.11 4.96
N LYS A 65 2.93 10.80 6.08
CA LYS A 65 3.32 12.21 6.16
C LYS A 65 4.66 12.30 6.88
N VAL A 66 5.58 13.02 6.27
CA VAL A 66 6.87 13.38 6.91
C VAL A 66 6.63 14.57 7.83
N GLY A 67 6.94 14.41 9.11
CA GLY A 67 6.79 15.43 10.15
C GLY A 67 8.00 16.37 10.23
N GLY A 68 9.20 15.82 10.07
CA GLY A 68 10.46 16.56 10.11
C GLY A 68 11.65 15.64 9.86
N VAL A 69 12.82 16.25 9.64
CA VAL A 69 14.06 15.50 9.41
C VAL A 69 15.14 16.04 10.34
N CYS A 70 15.78 15.16 11.09
CA CYS A 70 16.91 15.49 11.95
C CYS A 70 18.17 14.75 11.49
N GLY A 71 19.31 15.42 11.58
CA GLY A 71 20.62 14.87 11.27
C GLY A 71 21.55 14.94 12.47
N HIS A 72 22.41 13.94 12.61
CA HIS A 72 23.51 13.96 13.56
C HIS A 72 24.81 14.30 12.83
N ASN A 73 25.56 15.22 13.41
CA ASN A 73 26.83 15.68 12.89
C ASN A 73 27.99 15.05 13.65
N ARG A 74 28.88 14.39 12.91
CA ARG A 74 30.12 13.84 13.41
C ARG A 74 31.29 14.45 12.65
N SER A 75 31.98 15.39 13.30
CA SER A 75 33.21 16.01 12.79
C SER A 75 33.04 16.76 11.46
N GLY A 76 31.89 17.37 11.22
CA GLY A 76 31.64 18.22 10.04
C GLY A 76 30.98 17.51 8.86
N THR A 77 30.51 16.28 9.05
CA THR A 77 29.64 15.56 8.12
C THR A 77 28.44 14.98 8.86
N ILE A 78 27.30 14.84 8.17
CA ILE A 78 26.13 14.17 8.73
C ILE A 78 26.31 12.66 8.57
N ASP A 79 26.42 11.94 9.69
CA ASP A 79 26.61 10.48 9.72
C ASP A 79 25.32 9.70 9.92
N LYS A 80 24.28 10.32 10.50
CA LYS A 80 22.98 9.69 10.71
C LYS A 80 21.85 10.66 10.43
N ILE A 81 20.73 10.14 9.93
CA ILE A 81 19.49 10.89 9.72
C ILE A 81 18.32 10.13 10.36
N GLY A 82 17.43 10.88 11.00
CA GLY A 82 16.10 10.42 11.42
C GLY A 82 15.04 11.20 10.66
N ILE A 83 14.15 10.49 9.97
CA ILE A 83 12.99 11.05 9.28
C ILE A 83 11.76 10.70 10.12
N GLU A 84 11.14 11.70 10.74
CA GLU A 84 9.89 11.49 11.47
C GLU A 84 8.75 11.30 10.47
N ILE A 85 8.04 10.19 10.62
CA ILE A 85 6.86 9.87 9.83
C ILE A 85 5.67 9.59 10.75
N THR A 86 4.49 9.92 10.24
CA THR A 86 3.21 9.57 10.84
C THR A 86 2.23 9.23 9.72
N THR A 87 1.20 8.46 10.02
CA THR A 87 0.14 8.13 9.06
C THR A 87 -0.69 9.39 8.73
N LYS A 88 -1.20 9.49 7.51
CA LYS A 88 -2.18 10.54 7.18
C LYS A 88 -3.50 10.25 7.89
N ALA A 89 -4.21 11.30 8.27
CA ALA A 89 -5.53 11.17 8.88
C ALA A 89 -6.49 10.43 7.92
N GLY A 90 -7.11 9.35 8.40
CA GLY A 90 -7.99 8.51 7.60
C GLY A 90 -7.28 7.42 6.80
N SER A 91 -5.95 7.32 6.89
CA SER A 91 -5.21 6.16 6.42
C SER A 91 -5.57 4.94 7.28
N PRO A 92 -5.79 3.76 6.67
CA PRO A 92 -5.69 2.51 7.41
C PRO A 92 -4.25 2.28 7.87
N ASP A 93 -4.08 1.21 8.64
CA ASP A 93 -2.80 0.77 9.16
C ASP A 93 -1.81 0.53 8.02
N ILE A 94 -0.59 1.02 8.17
CA ILE A 94 0.48 0.92 7.16
C ILE A 94 1.55 -0.02 7.69
N ASP A 95 1.91 -1.03 6.90
CA ASP A 95 3.05 -1.89 7.21
C ASP A 95 4.37 -1.25 6.73
N LEU A 96 5.26 -0.94 7.67
CA LEU A 96 6.58 -0.41 7.36
C LEU A 96 7.59 -1.51 6.96
N GLY A 97 7.23 -2.78 7.10
CA GLY A 97 8.05 -3.91 6.72
C GLY A 97 8.21 -4.05 5.21
N GLU A 98 7.13 -3.76 4.47
CA GLU A 98 7.09 -3.75 3.00
C GLU A 98 7.31 -2.34 2.41
N THR A 99 7.44 -1.32 3.27
CA THR A 99 7.76 0.04 2.85
C THR A 99 9.20 0.12 2.34
N ILE A 100 9.38 0.82 1.23
CA ILE A 100 10.68 1.08 0.61
C ILE A 100 11.03 2.56 0.78
N LEU A 101 12.25 2.83 1.21
CA LEU A 101 12.79 4.18 1.24
C LEU A 101 13.76 4.36 0.06
N GLU A 102 13.45 5.32 -0.80
CA GLU A 102 14.40 5.82 -1.77
C GLU A 102 15.06 7.08 -1.22
N ILE A 103 16.39 7.14 -1.27
CA ILE A 103 17.14 8.34 -0.90
C ILE A 103 18.27 8.57 -1.90
N SER A 104 18.37 9.78 -2.39
CA SER A 104 19.36 10.21 -3.37
C SER A 104 20.11 11.42 -2.84
N ASP A 105 21.42 11.37 -2.99
CA ASP A 105 22.25 12.58 -3.04
C ASP A 105 22.41 13.00 -4.52
N SER A 106 23.11 14.09 -4.76
CA SER A 106 23.47 14.62 -6.09
C SER A 106 24.29 13.65 -6.96
N SER A 107 24.74 12.51 -6.42
CA SER A 107 25.62 11.54 -7.09
C SER A 107 25.05 10.12 -7.16
N THR A 108 24.43 9.63 -6.08
CA THR A 108 23.96 8.24 -5.98
C THR A 108 22.52 8.19 -5.47
N LYS A 109 21.73 7.27 -6.03
CA LYS A 109 20.40 6.91 -5.55
C LYS A 109 20.47 5.54 -4.89
N ASN A 110 20.10 5.48 -3.62
CA ASN A 110 20.04 4.26 -2.83
C ASN A 110 18.60 3.92 -2.51
N VAL A 111 18.33 2.62 -2.43
CA VAL A 111 17.03 2.07 -2.05
C VAL A 111 17.25 1.21 -0.81
N LEU A 112 16.48 1.48 0.23
CA LEU A 112 16.59 0.87 1.55
C LEU A 112 15.29 0.12 1.86
N SER A 113 15.42 -1.09 2.40
CA SER A 113 14.30 -1.89 2.91
C SER A 113 14.40 -2.11 4.42
N TYR A 114 13.35 -2.64 5.03
CA TYR A 114 13.38 -2.97 6.45
C TYR A 114 14.03 -4.34 6.70
N ASN A 115 14.83 -4.43 7.78
CA ASN A 115 15.62 -5.62 8.13
C ASN A 115 15.38 -6.15 9.55
N ARG A 116 14.40 -5.62 10.29
CA ARG A 116 14.25 -5.84 11.75
C ARG A 116 15.20 -4.99 12.60
N ASN A 117 15.86 -4.00 11.99
CA ASN A 117 16.53 -2.93 12.71
C ASN A 117 15.46 -2.07 13.41
N PHE A 118 15.25 -2.29 14.71
CA PHE A 118 14.10 -1.75 15.43
C PHE A 118 14.51 -1.27 16.82
N THR A 119 14.01 -0.11 17.23
CA THR A 119 14.18 0.42 18.59
C THR A 119 12.85 0.95 19.10
N ASN A 120 12.42 0.45 20.26
CA ASN A 120 11.22 0.94 20.93
C ASN A 120 11.52 2.24 21.72
N HIS A 121 10.51 3.09 21.93
CA HIS A 121 10.63 4.35 22.65
C HIS A 121 11.30 4.21 24.04
N THR A 122 11.05 3.09 24.74
CA THR A 122 11.66 2.80 26.05
C THR A 122 13.17 2.61 25.99
N SER A 123 13.67 2.07 24.88
CA SER A 123 15.10 1.75 24.70
C SER A 123 15.91 2.96 24.21
N ILE A 124 15.24 4.00 23.70
CA ILE A 124 15.89 5.24 23.27
C ILE A 124 16.48 6.00 24.48
N ASP A 125 15.83 5.92 25.65
CA ASP A 125 16.23 6.61 26.88
C ASP A 125 16.52 8.12 26.66
N GLY A 126 15.68 8.77 25.85
CA GLY A 126 15.78 10.19 25.52
C GLY A 126 16.90 10.60 24.56
N ASN A 127 17.75 9.68 24.08
CA ASN A 127 18.79 9.98 23.10
C ASN A 127 18.72 9.08 21.86
N LEU A 128 18.06 9.60 20.82
CA LEU A 128 17.84 8.91 19.55
C LEU A 128 19.12 8.51 18.83
N PHE A 129 20.13 9.39 18.75
CA PHE A 129 21.32 9.13 17.92
C PHE A 129 22.35 8.21 18.57
N ASN A 130 22.30 8.04 19.89
CA ASN A 130 23.17 7.10 20.61
C ASN A 130 22.54 5.71 20.74
N ASN A 131 21.23 5.63 21.03
CA ASN A 131 20.58 4.37 21.39
C ASN A 131 19.65 3.83 20.29
N GLY A 132 19.36 4.62 19.26
CA GLY A 132 18.56 4.22 18.12
C GLY A 132 19.31 3.30 17.16
N ASP A 133 18.56 2.39 16.52
CA ASP A 133 19.03 1.57 15.42
C ASP A 133 18.85 2.31 14.08
N PHE A 134 19.95 2.61 13.39
CA PHE A 134 19.97 3.37 12.13
C PHE A 134 20.14 2.48 10.88
N GLY A 135 20.03 1.15 11.05
CA GLY A 135 20.19 0.22 9.96
C GLY A 135 21.62 0.18 9.40
N THR A 136 21.73 -0.03 8.09
CA THR A 136 23.01 -0.20 7.37
C THR A 136 22.93 0.41 5.95
N SER A 137 23.92 0.15 5.10
CA SER A 137 23.96 0.65 3.72
C SER A 137 22.82 0.18 2.80
N SER A 138 22.04 -0.82 3.21
CA SER A 138 20.93 -1.36 2.41
C SER A 138 19.62 -1.47 3.18
N TYR A 139 19.63 -1.17 4.47
CA TYR A 139 18.46 -1.27 5.33
C TYR A 139 18.26 -0.03 6.17
N PHE A 140 17.02 0.41 6.33
CA PHE A 140 16.67 1.45 7.29
C PHE A 140 16.25 0.83 8.63
N GLY A 141 16.45 1.59 9.70
CA GLY A 141 15.94 1.27 11.03
C GLY A 141 14.59 1.93 11.31
N ILE A 142 13.79 1.31 12.16
CA ILE A 142 12.54 1.88 12.66
C ILE A 142 12.71 2.19 14.15
N ILE A 143 12.49 3.45 14.51
CA ILE A 143 12.57 3.92 15.88
C ILE A 143 11.19 4.44 16.30
N VAL A 144 10.53 3.77 17.22
CA VAL A 144 9.20 4.17 17.70
C VAL A 144 9.35 5.30 18.72
N LEU A 145 8.63 6.42 18.53
CA LEU A 145 8.59 7.52 19.49
C LEU A 145 7.32 7.51 20.33
N HIS A 146 6.19 7.27 19.67
CA HIS A 146 4.88 7.19 20.29
C HIS A 146 4.11 6.08 19.61
N ASP A 147 3.68 5.11 20.41
CA ASP A 147 2.79 4.02 20.03
C ASP A 147 2.00 3.68 21.30
N SER A 148 0.70 3.93 21.26
CA SER A 148 -0.16 3.76 22.45
C SER A 148 -0.74 2.36 22.58
N ASP A 149 -0.84 1.62 21.47
CA ASP A 149 -1.48 0.31 21.42
C ASP A 149 -0.50 -0.84 21.12
N GLU A 150 0.79 -0.53 21.06
CA GLU A 150 1.89 -1.46 20.81
C GLU A 150 1.74 -2.19 19.46
N SER A 151 1.14 -1.53 18.48
CA SER A 151 0.95 -2.07 17.14
C SER A 151 2.26 -2.18 16.35
N CYS A 152 3.24 -1.31 16.64
CA CYS A 152 4.52 -1.28 15.96
C CYS A 152 5.56 -2.12 16.72
N SER A 153 5.87 -3.30 16.19
CA SER A 153 6.84 -4.23 16.76
C SER A 153 7.94 -4.61 15.76
N GLN A 154 9.06 -5.15 16.26
CA GLN A 154 10.17 -5.56 15.39
C GLN A 154 9.75 -6.57 14.30
N SER A 155 8.86 -7.52 14.62
CA SER A 155 8.39 -8.55 13.70
C SER A 155 7.18 -8.13 12.87
N ASN A 156 6.43 -7.13 13.34
CA ASN A 156 5.24 -6.62 12.69
C ASN A 156 5.23 -5.10 12.86
N PRO A 157 5.99 -4.36 12.03
CA PRO A 157 6.18 -2.92 12.16
C PRO A 157 5.01 -2.16 11.51
N VAL A 158 3.81 -2.39 12.01
CA VAL A 158 2.59 -1.74 11.54
C VAL A 158 2.40 -0.44 12.32
N ILE A 159 2.04 0.64 11.62
CA ILE A 159 1.70 1.92 12.24
C ILE A 159 0.25 2.28 11.96
N ASN A 160 -0.45 2.82 12.96
CA ASN A 160 -1.83 3.25 12.85
C ASN A 160 -1.98 4.77 13.05
N THR A 161 -3.21 5.23 13.25
CA THR A 161 -3.51 6.66 13.43
C THR A 161 -3.07 7.16 14.81
N GLY A 162 -2.10 8.08 14.82
CA GLY A 162 -1.59 8.70 16.04
C GLY A 162 -0.20 8.22 16.43
N ASP A 163 0.32 7.21 15.74
CA ASP A 163 1.68 6.76 15.92
C ASP A 163 2.68 7.73 15.30
N HIS A 164 3.79 7.89 16.02
CA HIS A 164 4.94 8.65 15.57
C HIS A 164 6.15 7.73 15.60
N VAL A 165 6.74 7.53 14.42
CA VAL A 165 7.94 6.71 14.26
C VAL A 165 8.98 7.46 13.45
N ILE A 166 10.23 7.10 13.64
CA ILE A 166 11.36 7.63 12.89
C ILE A 166 11.92 6.52 12.01
N ILE A 167 12.01 6.81 10.72
CA ILE A 167 12.84 6.04 9.80
C ILE A 167 14.28 6.53 9.98
N ALA A 168 15.13 5.67 10.49
CA ALA A 168 16.50 5.95 10.86
C ALA A 168 17.47 5.39 9.81
N ILE A 169 18.41 6.22 9.38
CA ILE A 169 19.29 5.94 8.25
C ILE A 169 20.74 6.27 8.62
N ASP A 170 21.64 5.31 8.37
CA ASP A 170 23.09 5.52 8.43
C ASP A 170 23.62 6.13 7.12
N THR A 171 23.82 7.44 7.11
CA THR A 171 24.36 8.16 5.95
C THR A 171 25.85 7.96 5.78
N LEU A 172 26.58 7.56 6.83
CA LEU A 172 27.98 7.19 6.72
C LEU A 172 28.15 5.93 5.86
N GLY A 173 27.33 4.90 6.13
CA GLY A 173 27.33 3.66 5.35
C GLY A 173 26.82 3.83 3.91
N LEU A 174 25.88 4.75 3.67
CA LEU A 174 25.26 4.97 2.35
C LEU A 174 26.04 5.90 1.42
N PHE A 175 26.52 7.02 1.96
CA PHE A 175 27.07 8.14 1.18
C PHE A 175 28.51 8.51 1.57
N ASN A 176 29.12 7.76 2.51
CA ASN A 176 30.34 8.17 3.22
C ASN A 176 30.14 9.46 4.05
N GLY A 177 28.88 9.70 4.48
CA GLY A 177 28.46 10.89 5.19
C GLY A 177 28.09 12.02 4.25
N LEU A 178 27.12 12.83 4.64
CA LEU A 178 26.70 13.97 3.81
C LEU A 178 27.55 15.19 4.12
N ALA A 179 28.09 15.80 3.07
CA ALA A 179 28.86 17.02 3.18
C ALA A 179 27.95 18.26 3.36
N PRO A 180 28.47 19.35 3.95
CA PRO A 180 27.77 20.63 3.94
C PRO A 180 27.41 21.05 2.52
N ARG A 181 26.20 21.59 2.32
CA ARG A 181 25.63 22.00 1.03
C ARG A 181 25.27 20.87 0.06
N SER A 182 25.27 19.61 0.50
CA SER A 182 24.68 18.52 -0.29
C SER A 182 23.16 18.64 -0.32
N ASP A 183 22.58 18.44 -1.50
CA ASP A 183 21.14 18.34 -1.70
C ASP A 183 20.73 16.88 -1.64
N VAL A 184 19.78 16.58 -0.76
CA VAL A 184 19.26 15.21 -0.57
C VAL A 184 17.76 15.21 -0.83
N CYS A 185 17.32 14.26 -1.64
CA CYS A 185 15.92 14.01 -1.91
C CYS A 185 15.59 12.54 -1.68
N GLY A 186 14.36 12.26 -1.28
CA GLY A 186 13.92 10.91 -1.00
C GLY A 186 12.41 10.75 -1.01
N LEU A 187 11.99 9.51 -1.10
CA LEU A 187 10.60 9.09 -1.11
C LEU A 187 10.44 7.91 -0.16
N VAL A 188 9.49 8.03 0.77
CA VAL A 188 9.01 6.92 1.58
C VAL A 188 7.81 6.32 0.87
N ILE A 189 7.98 5.15 0.28
CA ILE A 189 6.98 4.49 -0.56
C ILE A 189 6.39 3.32 0.21
N CYS A 190 5.12 3.44 0.59
CA CYS A 190 4.35 2.38 1.23
C CYS A 190 3.76 1.42 0.18
N GLU A 191 3.23 0.28 0.63
CA GLU A 191 2.59 -0.71 -0.25
C GLU A 191 1.36 -0.13 -0.99
N GLU A 192 0.56 0.65 -0.26
CA GLU A 192 -0.61 1.34 -0.78
C GLU A 192 -0.58 2.81 -0.36
N GLY A 193 -1.09 3.68 -1.21
CA GLY A 193 -1.25 5.08 -0.91
C GLY A 193 -0.13 6.00 -1.37
N SER A 194 -0.26 7.27 -0.96
CA SER A 194 0.67 8.30 -1.40
C SER A 194 2.01 8.21 -0.66
N ALA A 195 3.11 8.27 -1.41
CA ALA A 195 4.46 8.34 -0.86
C ALA A 195 4.71 9.64 -0.06
N GLY A 196 5.51 9.52 1.01
CA GLY A 196 6.04 10.65 1.77
C GLY A 196 7.26 11.24 1.06
N ILE A 197 7.26 12.55 0.84
CA ILE A 197 8.39 13.24 0.19
C ILE A 197 9.34 13.78 1.25
N VAL A 198 10.63 13.52 1.06
CA VAL A 198 11.71 14.02 1.90
C VAL A 198 12.63 14.84 1.01
N GLY A 199 12.96 16.06 1.43
CA GLY A 199 13.82 16.93 0.65
C GLY A 199 14.42 18.01 1.51
N PHE A 200 15.75 18.04 1.59
CA PHE A 200 16.47 19.03 2.37
C PHE A 200 17.85 19.29 1.77
N THR A 201 18.39 20.46 2.10
CA THR A 201 19.77 20.84 1.77
C THR A 201 20.56 20.93 3.07
N VAL A 202 21.68 20.22 3.16
CA VAL A 202 22.53 20.27 4.35
C VAL A 202 23.12 21.69 4.48
N PRO A 203 23.03 22.34 5.65
CA PRO A 203 23.53 23.71 5.81
C PRO A 203 25.05 23.79 5.60
N ALA A 204 25.54 24.98 5.25
CA ALA A 204 26.94 25.20 4.91
C ALA A 204 27.92 25.04 6.09
N SER A 205 27.42 25.02 7.32
CA SER A 205 28.24 24.83 8.51
C SER A 205 27.46 24.05 9.57
N LEU A 206 28.15 23.11 10.22
CA LEU A 206 27.57 22.17 11.18
C LEU A 206 28.26 22.39 12.53
N PHE A 207 27.64 23.19 13.40
CA PHE A 207 28.19 23.54 14.72
C PHE A 207 27.58 22.72 15.86
N GLU A 208 26.35 22.25 15.68
CA GLU A 208 25.62 21.44 16.67
C GLU A 208 25.77 19.95 16.34
N SER A 209 25.66 19.11 17.36
CA SER A 209 25.69 17.64 17.20
C SER A 209 24.40 17.10 16.59
N VAL A 210 23.27 17.78 16.80
CA VAL A 210 21.96 17.44 16.23
C VAL A 210 21.42 18.67 15.54
N ILE A 211 20.98 18.51 14.29
CA ILE A 211 20.54 19.61 13.43
C ILE A 211 19.20 19.24 12.80
N GLY A 212 18.22 20.14 12.88
CA GLY A 212 16.99 20.03 12.08
C GLY A 212 17.27 20.39 10.62
N LEU A 213 16.95 19.48 9.71
CA LEU A 213 17.20 19.63 8.26
C LEU A 213 15.95 20.03 7.48
N GLN A 214 14.75 19.75 8.02
CA GLN A 214 13.44 20.10 7.46
C GLN A 214 12.46 20.47 8.57
#